data_AF-A0A7S0F9B2-F1
#
_entry.id   AF-A0A7S0F9B2-F1
#
_cell.length_a   1.000
_cell.length_b   1.000
_cell.length_c   1.000
_cell.angle_alpha   90.00
_cell.angle_beta   90.00
_cell.angle_gamma   90.00
#
_symmetry.space_group_name_H-M   'P 1'
#
loop_
_entity.id
_entity.type
_entity.pdbx_description
1 polymer ?
#
loop_
_entity_poly.entity_id
_entity_poly.type
_entity_poly.pdbx_seq_one_letter_code
_entity_poly.pdbx_strand_id
1 'polypeptide(L)'
;CKAAFSAKRPSQHLMQSVRWLGRGAAAFPRCALVLLGLSVPGARASCLCVFDIDRTLTGKQSDLKHCPFNSIQQGAHDSAYGGGTLTLSAVASQMDRTFCQKCYMSIISAGEGGGAHSLERRILHSKLSDNPCFKWLTKDWQPSGCNPYHITGPLITGCRDGHKQDAIPGVIEFYRKYTGANIPDAEVYFFDDREINILPFRHLHYNAHQVSCGHRDLGGGVGLCGATLSEIRNRGGVSLCEETPHIV
;
A
#
# COMPACT_ATOMS: atom_id res chain seq x y z
N CYS A 1 -19.01 42.24 -36.72
CA CYS A 1 -19.27 43.67 -37.04
C CYS A 1 -19.95 44.36 -35.86
N LYS A 2 -19.32 45.44 -35.38
CA LYS A 2 -19.80 46.54 -34.50
C LYS A 2 -20.33 46.22 -33.09
N ALA A 3 -19.69 46.90 -32.13
CA ALA A 3 -19.99 46.98 -30.70
C ALA A 3 -21.13 47.96 -30.37
N ALA A 4 -21.75 47.84 -29.19
CA ALA A 4 -22.12 48.97 -28.33
C ALA A 4 -22.58 48.54 -26.92
N PHE A 5 -22.11 49.30 -25.93
CA PHE A 5 -22.45 49.29 -24.50
C PHE A 5 -23.91 49.68 -24.20
N SER A 6 -24.45 49.22 -23.07
CA SER A 6 -25.22 50.10 -22.17
C SER A 6 -25.29 49.54 -20.75
N ALA A 7 -24.92 50.38 -19.79
CA ALA A 7 -24.90 50.10 -18.36
C ALA A 7 -26.16 50.68 -17.67
N LYS A 8 -26.74 49.93 -16.72
CA LYS A 8 -27.54 50.47 -15.60
C LYS A 8 -27.33 49.63 -14.34
N ARG A 9 -26.89 50.29 -13.26
CA ARG A 9 -26.97 49.92 -11.82
C ARG A 9 -27.90 50.97 -11.16
N PRO A 10 -28.26 50.91 -9.86
CA PRO A 10 -28.29 49.81 -8.87
C PRO A 10 -29.64 49.76 -8.08
N SER A 11 -29.86 48.76 -7.21
CA SER A 11 -30.56 48.98 -5.93
C SER A 11 -30.20 47.87 -4.92
N GLN A 12 -30.16 48.27 -3.65
CA GLN A 12 -29.53 47.63 -2.50
C GLN A 12 -30.52 46.79 -1.64
N HIS A 13 -29.92 46.03 -0.71
CA HIS A 13 -30.47 45.44 0.52
C HIS A 13 -31.28 44.12 0.40
N LEU A 14 -30.71 43.02 0.90
CA LEU A 14 -30.91 42.59 2.30
C LEU A 14 -29.94 41.45 2.66
N MET A 15 -29.07 41.70 3.64
CA MET A 15 -28.33 40.65 4.35
C MET A 15 -29.29 39.89 5.24
N GLN A 16 -29.26 38.55 5.19
CA GLN A 16 -29.65 37.74 6.35
C GLN A 16 -28.58 36.68 6.62
N SER A 17 -28.00 36.85 7.79
CA SER A 17 -26.92 36.09 8.39
C SER A 17 -27.49 34.84 9.06
N VAL A 18 -26.99 33.65 8.72
CA VAL A 18 -27.20 32.46 9.55
C VAL A 18 -25.87 32.12 10.23
N ARG A 19 -25.81 32.44 11.53
CA ARG A 19 -24.76 31.98 12.44
C ARG A 19 -25.04 30.52 12.78
N TRP A 20 -24.13 29.62 12.40
CA TRP A 20 -24.00 28.31 13.05
C TRP A 20 -22.78 28.34 13.97
N LEU A 21 -23.04 28.45 15.27
CA LEU A 21 -22.10 28.12 16.33
C LEU A 21 -22.40 26.68 16.75
N GLY A 22 -21.53 25.75 16.36
CA GLY A 22 -21.61 24.35 16.77
C GLY A 22 -20.21 23.75 16.77
N ARG A 23 -19.64 23.64 17.98
CA ARG A 23 -18.34 23.01 18.23
C ARG A 23 -18.41 21.53 17.86
N GLY A 24 -17.60 21.13 16.90
CA GLY A 24 -17.24 19.76 16.63
C GLY A 24 -15.94 19.80 15.83
N ALA A 25 -14.80 19.63 16.51
CA ALA A 25 -13.53 19.47 15.82
C ALA A 25 -13.58 18.16 15.03
N ALA A 26 -13.97 18.24 13.75
CA ALA A 26 -13.79 17.14 12.82
C ALA A 26 -12.28 16.90 12.69
N ALA A 27 -11.81 15.76 13.18
CA ALA A 27 -10.45 15.31 12.93
C ALA A 27 -10.31 15.05 11.43
N PHE A 28 -9.80 16.05 10.70
CA PHE A 28 -9.42 15.88 9.31
C PHE A 28 -8.28 14.85 9.23
N PRO A 29 -8.34 13.86 8.31
CA PRO A 29 -7.19 13.00 8.06
C PRO A 29 -6.02 13.89 7.62
N ARG A 30 -4.89 13.75 8.31
CA ARG A 30 -3.71 14.64 8.31
C ARG A 30 -2.94 14.74 6.97
N CYS A 31 -3.54 14.42 5.83
CA CYS A 31 -2.86 14.42 4.53
C CYS A 31 -3.14 15.67 3.67
N ALA A 32 -3.78 16.70 4.22
CA ALA A 32 -4.02 17.97 3.52
C ALA A 32 -3.74 19.18 4.41
N LEU A 33 -2.48 19.51 4.67
CA LEU A 33 -2.09 20.88 5.01
C LEU A 33 -0.58 21.11 4.79
N VAL A 34 -0.20 21.45 3.56
CA VAL A 34 1.04 22.19 3.30
C VAL A 34 0.70 23.32 2.34
N LEU A 35 0.24 24.45 2.87
CA LEU A 35 0.00 25.66 2.07
C LEU A 35 0.47 26.96 2.72
N LEU A 36 1.26 26.90 3.79
CA LEU A 36 1.93 28.08 4.34
C LEU A 36 3.35 27.68 4.70
N GLY A 37 4.32 28.22 3.95
CA GLY A 37 5.75 27.90 4.01
C GLY A 37 6.43 28.26 5.33
N LEU A 38 6.05 27.56 6.40
CA LEU A 38 6.79 27.49 7.64
C LEU A 38 7.51 26.13 7.66
N SER A 39 8.84 26.17 7.67
CA SER A 39 9.66 25.00 7.94
C SER A 39 9.36 24.50 9.35
N VAL A 40 8.67 23.37 9.46
CA VAL A 40 8.47 22.66 10.73
C VAL A 40 9.78 21.96 11.08
N PRO A 41 10.47 22.30 12.19
CA PRO A 41 11.54 21.47 12.71
C PRO A 41 10.91 20.17 13.20
N GLY A 42 11.29 19.06 12.57
CA GLY A 42 10.69 17.74 12.81
C GLY A 42 9.67 17.38 11.73
N ALA A 43 10.15 17.11 10.51
CA ALA A 43 9.43 16.24 9.60
C ALA A 43 9.11 14.95 10.39
N ARG A 44 7.85 14.75 10.78
CA ARG A 44 7.47 13.53 11.48
C ARG A 44 7.86 12.35 10.60
N ALA A 45 8.60 11.40 11.18
CA ALA A 45 9.01 10.17 10.51
C ALA A 45 7.78 9.57 9.81
N SER A 46 7.91 9.35 8.51
CA SER A 46 6.90 8.67 7.72
C SER A 46 7.22 7.18 7.73
N CYS A 47 6.20 6.33 7.76
CA CYS A 47 6.39 4.88 7.64
C CYS A 47 6.20 4.42 6.20
N LEU A 48 6.70 3.22 5.89
CA LEU A 48 6.54 2.57 4.60
C LEU A 48 6.01 1.15 4.82
N CYS A 49 4.87 0.83 4.21
CA CYS A 49 4.38 -0.54 4.12
C CYS A 49 4.68 -1.10 2.73
N VAL A 50 5.31 -2.25 2.70
CA VAL A 50 5.70 -2.93 1.47
C VAL A 50 5.03 -4.30 1.43
N PHE A 51 4.41 -4.63 0.32
CA PHE A 51 3.64 -5.86 0.17
C PHE A 51 4.14 -6.67 -1.02
N ASP A 52 4.20 -7.99 -0.84
CA ASP A 52 4.12 -8.91 -1.96
C ASP A 52 2.72 -8.96 -2.57
N ILE A 53 2.58 -9.50 -3.78
CA ILE A 53 1.29 -9.68 -4.44
C ILE A 53 0.71 -11.05 -4.11
N ASP A 54 1.34 -12.10 -4.60
CA ASP A 54 0.74 -13.41 -4.74
C ASP A 54 0.56 -14.06 -3.36
N ARG A 55 -0.67 -14.39 -2.97
CA ARG A 55 -0.99 -14.95 -1.64
C ARG A 55 -0.66 -14.05 -0.45
N THR A 56 -0.45 -12.76 -0.73
CA THR A 56 -0.32 -11.65 0.23
C THR A 56 -1.44 -10.63 0.03
N LEU A 57 -1.40 -9.85 -1.06
CA LEU A 57 -2.50 -8.97 -1.48
C LEU A 57 -3.60 -9.75 -2.22
N THR A 58 -3.24 -10.89 -2.82
CA THR A 58 -4.19 -11.85 -3.38
C THR A 58 -4.34 -13.06 -2.46
N GLY A 59 -5.38 -13.85 -2.66
CA GLY A 59 -5.52 -15.18 -2.12
C GLY A 59 -5.76 -16.19 -3.22
N LYS A 60 -5.93 -17.46 -2.85
CA LYS A 60 -6.20 -18.54 -3.79
C LYS A 60 -7.40 -18.22 -4.67
N GLN A 61 -7.19 -18.40 -5.97
CA GLN A 61 -8.16 -18.00 -6.97
C GLN A 61 -9.48 -18.76 -6.75
N SER A 62 -10.56 -18.00 -6.58
CA SER A 62 -11.94 -18.47 -6.37
C SER A 62 -12.19 -19.34 -5.13
N ASP A 63 -11.24 -19.47 -4.20
CA ASP A 63 -11.40 -20.31 -3.01
C ASP A 63 -12.06 -19.57 -1.84
N LEU A 64 -13.30 -19.13 -2.02
CA LEU A 64 -14.07 -18.51 -0.94
C LEU A 64 -14.54 -19.51 0.12
N LYS A 65 -14.41 -20.82 -0.15
CA LYS A 65 -14.77 -21.87 0.81
C LYS A 65 -13.81 -21.86 1.99
N HIS A 66 -12.50 -21.81 1.72
CA HIS A 66 -11.47 -21.74 2.77
C HIS A 66 -11.12 -20.28 3.13
N CYS A 67 -11.33 -19.35 2.21
CA CYS A 67 -11.00 -17.93 2.38
C CYS A 67 -12.25 -17.04 2.27
N PRO A 68 -13.19 -17.12 3.23
CA PRO A 68 -14.50 -16.47 3.13
C PRO A 68 -14.44 -14.94 3.16
N PHE A 69 -13.32 -14.36 3.58
CA PHE A 69 -13.12 -12.91 3.62
C PHE A 69 -12.43 -12.35 2.37
N ASN A 70 -12.12 -13.19 1.40
CA ASN A 70 -11.56 -12.77 0.13
C ASN A 70 -12.64 -12.25 -0.82
N SER A 71 -12.22 -11.49 -1.82
CA SER A 71 -13.13 -10.87 -2.79
C SER A 71 -12.75 -11.21 -4.22
N ILE A 72 -13.62 -11.97 -4.91
CA ILE A 72 -13.41 -12.34 -6.32
C ILE A 72 -13.60 -11.11 -7.22
N GLN A 73 -12.64 -10.90 -8.11
CA GLN A 73 -12.66 -9.84 -9.11
C GLN A 73 -13.06 -10.43 -10.47
N GLN A 74 -14.35 -10.43 -10.75
CA GLN A 74 -14.89 -10.99 -12.00
C GLN A 74 -14.24 -10.35 -13.24
N GLY A 75 -13.84 -11.19 -14.19
CA GLY A 75 -13.18 -10.77 -15.43
C GLY A 75 -11.70 -10.39 -15.30
N ALA A 76 -11.12 -10.41 -14.10
CA ALA A 76 -9.69 -10.24 -13.89
C ALA A 76 -9.03 -11.61 -13.70
N HIS A 77 -7.97 -11.86 -14.47
CA HIS A 77 -7.17 -13.07 -14.36
C HIS A 77 -5.94 -12.80 -13.49
N ASP A 78 -5.65 -13.75 -12.60
CA ASP A 78 -4.43 -13.85 -11.81
C ASP A 78 -3.71 -15.12 -12.29
N SER A 79 -2.43 -14.99 -12.67
CA SER A 79 -1.65 -16.09 -13.25
C SER A 79 -0.83 -16.88 -12.22
N ALA A 80 -0.88 -16.52 -10.93
CA ALA A 80 -0.06 -17.14 -9.90
C ALA A 80 -0.54 -18.56 -9.56
N TYR A 81 0.43 -19.47 -9.36
CA TYR A 81 0.22 -20.82 -8.81
C TYR A 81 -0.85 -21.67 -9.52
N GLY A 82 -0.86 -21.63 -10.86
CA GLY A 82 -1.84 -22.33 -11.71
C GLY A 82 -2.95 -21.42 -12.23
N GLY A 83 -3.08 -20.23 -11.66
CA GLY A 83 -3.91 -19.14 -12.12
C GLY A 83 -5.42 -19.35 -11.94
N GLY A 84 -6.19 -18.34 -12.32
CA GLY A 84 -7.65 -18.35 -12.21
C GLY A 84 -8.24 -16.95 -12.17
N THR A 85 -9.44 -16.82 -11.61
CA THR A 85 -10.01 -15.48 -11.37
C THR A 85 -9.31 -14.82 -10.19
N LEU A 86 -8.81 -13.60 -10.39
CA LEU A 86 -8.18 -12.79 -9.36
C LEU A 86 -9.08 -12.73 -8.12
N THR A 87 -8.49 -13.03 -6.98
CA THR A 87 -9.18 -13.06 -5.70
C THR A 87 -8.37 -12.24 -4.71
N LEU A 88 -8.90 -11.09 -4.31
CA LEU A 88 -8.20 -10.18 -3.40
C LEU A 88 -8.27 -10.72 -1.97
N SER A 89 -7.18 -10.55 -1.23
CA SER A 89 -7.15 -10.82 0.20
C SER A 89 -8.02 -9.83 0.97
N ALA A 90 -8.28 -10.14 2.25
CA ALA A 90 -9.00 -9.24 3.13
C ALA A 90 -8.30 -7.87 3.27
N VAL A 91 -6.96 -7.85 3.29
CA VAL A 91 -6.16 -6.62 3.37
C VAL A 91 -6.27 -5.79 2.11
N ALA A 92 -6.11 -6.37 0.93
CA ALA A 92 -6.22 -5.61 -0.32
C ALA A 92 -7.63 -5.01 -0.49
N SER A 93 -8.66 -5.63 0.08
CA SER A 93 -10.03 -5.13 0.04
C SER A 93 -10.31 -4.01 1.07
N GLN A 94 -9.51 -3.90 2.13
CA GLN A 94 -9.78 -3.07 3.31
C GLN A 94 -8.49 -2.43 3.88
N MET A 95 -7.60 -1.98 2.99
CA MET A 95 -6.29 -1.46 3.36
C MET A 95 -6.39 -0.23 4.29
N ASP A 96 -7.44 0.57 4.12
CA ASP A 96 -7.83 1.71 4.95
C ASP A 96 -8.13 1.34 6.41
N ARG A 97 -8.36 0.07 6.71
CA ARG A 97 -8.59 -0.41 8.09
C ARG A 97 -7.31 -0.84 8.81
N THR A 98 -6.16 -0.77 8.16
CA THR A 98 -4.86 -1.10 8.75
C THR A 98 -4.13 0.16 9.21
N PHE A 99 -3.01 0.02 9.92
CA PHE A 99 -2.15 1.18 10.21
C PHE A 99 -1.45 1.71 8.95
N CYS A 100 -1.25 0.85 7.94
CA CYS A 100 -0.60 1.22 6.69
C CYS A 100 -1.35 2.32 5.94
N GLN A 101 -2.62 2.57 6.23
CA GLN A 101 -3.39 3.71 5.73
C GLN A 101 -2.74 5.09 5.98
N LYS A 102 -1.73 5.17 6.87
CA LYS A 102 -0.99 6.41 7.21
C LYS A 102 0.47 6.38 6.72
N CYS A 103 0.89 5.31 6.06
CA CYS A 103 2.25 5.10 5.58
C CYS A 103 2.31 5.35 4.07
N TYR A 104 3.53 5.50 3.52
CA TYR A 104 3.76 5.24 2.11
C TYR A 104 3.55 3.76 1.81
N MET A 105 3.25 3.42 0.55
CA MET A 105 3.04 2.03 0.13
C MET A 105 3.92 1.65 -1.04
N SER A 106 4.44 0.44 -1.01
CA SER A 106 5.17 -0.14 -2.13
C SER A 106 4.71 -1.57 -2.38
N ILE A 107 4.85 -2.02 -3.63
CA ILE A 107 4.75 -3.42 -4.00
C ILE A 107 6.14 -3.90 -4.41
N ILE A 108 6.57 -5.03 -3.87
CA ILE A 108 7.77 -5.74 -4.31
C ILE A 108 7.39 -7.20 -4.50
N SER A 109 7.35 -7.63 -5.76
CA SER A 109 6.88 -8.96 -6.14
C SER A 109 7.93 -9.75 -6.91
N ALA A 110 7.93 -11.07 -6.70
CA ALA A 110 8.69 -11.99 -7.53
C ALA A 110 8.05 -12.16 -8.90
N GLY A 111 6.75 -12.44 -8.91
CA GLY A 111 5.94 -12.49 -10.12
C GLY A 111 5.65 -11.10 -10.69
N GLU A 112 5.02 -11.10 -11.86
CA GLU A 112 4.67 -9.87 -12.57
C GLU A 112 3.29 -9.29 -12.18
N GLY A 113 2.50 -9.92 -11.30
CA GLY A 113 1.14 -9.46 -10.97
C GLY A 113 0.23 -9.38 -12.19
N GLY A 114 0.28 -10.40 -13.06
CA GLY A 114 -0.50 -10.48 -14.29
C GLY A 114 0.08 -9.75 -15.51
N GLY A 115 1.26 -9.16 -15.41
CA GLY A 115 2.01 -8.60 -16.56
C GLY A 115 1.57 -7.19 -16.99
N ALA A 116 2.23 -6.66 -18.02
CA ALA A 116 1.97 -5.31 -18.51
C ALA A 116 0.50 -5.12 -18.92
N HIS A 117 -0.10 -4.00 -18.52
CA HIS A 117 -1.49 -3.63 -18.81
C HIS A 117 -2.57 -4.60 -18.30
N SER A 118 -2.23 -5.50 -17.38
CA SER A 118 -3.19 -6.44 -16.80
C SER A 118 -4.28 -5.73 -16.01
N LEU A 119 -5.46 -6.36 -15.95
CA LEU A 119 -6.52 -5.89 -15.07
C LEU A 119 -6.15 -6.08 -13.60
N GLU A 120 -5.36 -7.10 -13.29
CA GLU A 120 -4.83 -7.34 -11.94
C GLU A 120 -4.01 -6.15 -11.43
N ARG A 121 -2.99 -5.70 -12.16
CA ARG A 121 -2.18 -4.52 -11.81
C ARG A 121 -3.04 -3.27 -11.61
N ARG A 122 -4.05 -3.07 -12.46
CA ARG A 122 -4.98 -1.93 -12.33
C ARG A 122 -5.81 -2.02 -11.05
N ILE A 123 -6.34 -3.20 -10.73
CA ILE A 123 -7.14 -3.41 -9.53
C ILE A 123 -6.29 -3.24 -8.27
N LEU A 124 -5.12 -3.88 -8.21
CA LEU A 124 -4.18 -3.74 -7.10
C LEU A 124 -3.76 -2.28 -6.90
N HIS A 125 -3.40 -1.59 -7.98
CA HIS A 125 -3.07 -0.16 -7.92
C HIS A 125 -4.23 0.67 -7.37
N SER A 126 -5.47 0.45 -7.84
CA SER A 126 -6.66 1.15 -7.32
C SER A 126 -6.82 0.93 -5.82
N LYS A 127 -6.77 -0.32 -5.35
CA LYS A 127 -6.96 -0.66 -3.94
C LYS A 127 -5.94 0.01 -3.00
N LEU A 128 -4.72 0.21 -3.47
CA LEU A 128 -3.69 0.90 -2.69
C LEU A 128 -3.74 2.43 -2.85
N SER A 129 -4.12 2.93 -4.03
CA SER A 129 -4.13 4.37 -4.33
C SER A 129 -5.44 5.09 -4.02
N ASP A 130 -6.52 4.36 -3.70
CA ASP A 130 -7.81 4.92 -3.29
C ASP A 130 -7.71 5.74 -1.98
N ASN A 131 -6.60 5.66 -1.25
CA ASN A 131 -6.38 6.45 -0.06
C ASN A 131 -5.71 7.82 -0.37
N PRO A 132 -6.22 8.94 0.18
CA PRO A 132 -5.72 10.28 -0.15
C PRO A 132 -4.25 10.56 0.18
N CYS A 133 -3.62 9.81 1.09
CA CYS A 133 -2.17 9.92 1.36
C CYS A 133 -1.30 9.23 0.28
N PHE A 134 -1.93 8.51 -0.67
CA PHE A 134 -1.30 7.54 -1.58
C PHE A 134 -1.22 8.03 -3.02
N LYS A 135 -1.43 9.34 -3.24
CA LYS A 135 -1.30 9.99 -4.56
C LYS A 135 0.07 9.79 -5.22
N TRP A 136 1.08 9.35 -4.47
CA TRP A 136 2.44 9.09 -4.94
C TRP A 136 2.67 7.68 -5.48
N LEU A 137 1.69 6.78 -5.38
CA LEU A 137 1.78 5.49 -6.04
C LEU A 137 1.61 5.72 -7.55
N THR A 138 2.71 5.71 -8.30
CA THR A 138 2.67 5.82 -9.76
C THR A 138 1.93 4.63 -10.36
N LYS A 139 1.49 4.74 -11.62
CA LYS A 139 0.94 3.59 -12.36
C LYS A 139 2.03 2.77 -13.06
N ASP A 140 3.28 3.19 -12.91
CA ASP A 140 4.43 2.65 -13.64
C ASP A 140 5.04 1.49 -12.86
N TRP A 141 4.82 0.29 -13.38
CA TRP A 141 5.38 -0.94 -12.86
C TRP A 141 6.77 -1.19 -13.42
N GLN A 142 7.69 -1.60 -12.56
CA GLN A 142 9.12 -1.70 -12.86
C GLN A 142 9.54 -3.16 -12.80
N PRO A 143 9.75 -3.83 -13.96
CA PRO A 143 10.35 -5.15 -14.01
C PRO A 143 11.89 -5.06 -13.85
N SER A 144 12.35 -4.23 -12.92
CA SER A 144 13.77 -3.94 -12.68
C SER A 144 14.48 -5.03 -11.88
N GLY A 145 13.72 -6.00 -11.35
CA GLY A 145 14.17 -6.83 -10.25
C GLY A 145 14.51 -5.98 -9.02
N CYS A 146 15.37 -6.52 -8.18
CA CYS A 146 15.64 -5.99 -6.84
C CYS A 146 16.92 -5.15 -6.73
N ASN A 147 17.48 -4.69 -7.85
CA ASN A 147 18.63 -3.80 -7.82
C ASN A 147 18.19 -2.37 -7.42
N PRO A 148 18.62 -1.83 -6.27
CA PRO A 148 18.15 -0.55 -5.77
C PRO A 148 18.51 0.63 -6.69
N TYR A 149 19.57 0.52 -7.49
CA TYR A 149 19.98 1.57 -8.42
C TYR A 149 19.06 1.71 -9.64
N HIS A 150 18.23 0.69 -9.91
CA HIS A 150 17.29 0.69 -11.04
C HIS A 150 15.86 1.03 -10.61
N ILE A 151 15.62 1.20 -9.31
CA ILE A 151 14.31 1.51 -8.77
C ILE A 151 14.06 3.00 -8.89
N THR A 152 13.01 3.33 -9.63
CA THR A 152 12.59 4.71 -9.92
C THR A 152 11.15 4.96 -9.49
N GLY A 153 10.54 4.03 -8.76
CA GLY A 153 9.14 4.05 -8.37
C GLY A 153 8.78 2.93 -7.40
N PRO A 154 7.56 2.93 -6.84
CA PRO A 154 7.17 2.06 -5.73
C PRO A 154 6.47 0.75 -6.16
N LEU A 155 6.45 0.41 -7.45
CA LEU A 155 5.81 -0.81 -7.96
C LEU A 155 6.85 -1.69 -8.65
N ILE A 156 7.47 -2.61 -7.91
CA ILE A 156 8.60 -3.41 -8.35
C ILE A 156 8.17 -4.87 -8.57
N THR A 157 8.61 -5.44 -9.68
CA THR A 157 8.38 -6.84 -10.06
C THR A 157 9.67 -7.51 -10.53
N GLY A 158 9.70 -8.84 -10.58
CA GLY A 158 10.87 -9.61 -11.00
C GLY A 158 11.93 -9.76 -9.90
N CYS A 159 11.56 -9.49 -8.63
CA CYS A 159 12.43 -9.68 -7.49
C CYS A 159 12.46 -11.14 -7.05
N ARG A 160 13.55 -11.85 -7.33
CA ARG A 160 13.71 -13.25 -6.90
C ARG A 160 13.40 -13.41 -5.41
N ASP A 161 12.76 -14.53 -5.05
CA ASP A 161 12.54 -14.87 -3.64
C ASP A 161 13.85 -14.83 -2.84
N GLY A 162 13.77 -14.31 -1.62
CA GLY A 162 14.90 -14.07 -0.73
C GLY A 162 15.71 -12.80 -1.02
N HIS A 163 15.33 -12.03 -2.04
CA HIS A 163 16.03 -10.79 -2.43
C HIS A 163 15.15 -9.53 -2.38
N LYS A 164 13.89 -9.64 -1.95
CA LYS A 164 12.94 -8.52 -1.94
C LYS A 164 13.40 -7.34 -1.08
N GLN A 165 14.16 -7.60 -0.02
CA GLN A 165 14.76 -6.57 0.83
C GLN A 165 15.74 -5.66 0.08
N ASP A 166 16.41 -6.16 -0.97
CA ASP A 166 17.46 -5.43 -1.67
C ASP A 166 16.89 -4.22 -2.45
N ALA A 167 15.58 -4.25 -2.74
CA ALA A 167 14.85 -3.17 -3.42
C ALA A 167 14.45 -2.01 -2.48
N ILE A 168 14.36 -2.24 -1.17
CA ILE A 168 13.82 -1.25 -0.23
C ILE A 168 14.59 0.07 -0.22
N PRO A 169 15.95 0.10 -0.24
CA PRO A 169 16.69 1.35 -0.29
C PRO A 169 16.31 2.24 -1.49
N GLY A 170 16.07 1.64 -2.65
CA GLY A 170 15.63 2.38 -3.85
C GLY A 170 14.23 2.98 -3.71
N VAL A 171 13.31 2.27 -3.03
CA VAL A 171 11.97 2.78 -2.72
C VAL A 171 12.01 3.94 -1.73
N ILE A 172 12.84 3.83 -0.68
CA ILE A 172 13.05 4.91 0.29
C ILE A 172 13.60 6.15 -0.44
N GLU A 173 14.60 5.96 -1.30
CA GLU A 173 15.19 7.05 -2.09
C GLU A 173 14.17 7.70 -3.02
N PHE A 174 13.31 6.91 -3.67
CA PHE A 174 12.20 7.43 -4.48
C PHE A 174 11.32 8.36 -3.65
N TYR A 175 10.81 7.92 -2.50
CA TYR A 175 9.96 8.76 -1.66
C TYR A 175 10.68 9.99 -1.12
N ARG A 176 11.93 9.86 -0.70
CA ARG A 176 12.76 10.97 -0.27
C ARG A 176 12.88 12.03 -1.37
N LYS A 177 13.18 11.61 -2.60
CA LYS A 177 13.37 12.49 -3.76
C LYS A 177 12.10 13.22 -4.19
N TYR A 178 10.98 12.51 -4.28
CA TYR A 178 9.75 13.06 -4.87
C TYR A 178 8.80 13.69 -3.85
N THR A 179 8.93 13.36 -2.56
CA THR A 179 8.01 13.85 -1.53
C THR A 179 8.72 14.59 -0.40
N GLY A 180 10.06 14.51 -0.30
CA GLY A 180 10.83 15.03 0.82
C GLY A 180 10.68 14.20 2.11
N ALA A 181 10.05 13.03 2.04
CA ALA A 181 9.85 12.16 3.19
C ALA A 181 11.19 11.67 3.76
N ASN A 182 11.26 11.64 5.09
CA ASN A 182 12.27 10.88 5.81
C ASN A 182 11.60 9.62 6.37
N ILE A 183 11.98 8.46 5.85
CA ILE A 183 11.46 7.15 6.25
C ILE A 183 12.61 6.42 6.95
N PRO A 184 12.64 6.39 8.30
CA PRO A 184 13.63 5.61 9.03
C PRO A 184 13.48 4.12 8.73
N ASP A 185 14.59 3.38 8.74
CA ASP A 185 14.58 1.94 8.53
C ASP A 185 13.62 1.22 9.51
N ALA A 186 13.63 1.63 10.78
CA ALA A 186 12.74 1.07 11.81
C ALA A 186 11.24 1.32 11.56
N GLU A 187 10.88 2.16 10.60
CA GLU A 187 9.51 2.46 10.18
C GLU A 187 9.15 1.86 8.81
N VAL A 188 9.96 0.91 8.32
CA VAL A 188 9.65 0.08 7.15
C VAL A 188 9.07 -1.25 7.60
N TYR A 189 7.94 -1.66 7.01
CA TYR A 189 7.23 -2.89 7.31
C TYR A 189 6.99 -3.67 6.02
N PHE A 190 7.63 -4.83 5.89
CA PHE A 190 7.48 -5.73 4.75
C PHE A 190 6.54 -6.90 5.08
N PHE A 191 5.62 -7.22 4.19
CA PHE A 191 4.64 -8.30 4.35
C PHE A 191 4.65 -9.22 3.14
N ASP A 192 4.81 -10.52 3.40
CA ASP A 192 4.89 -11.58 2.39
C ASP A 192 4.40 -12.89 3.00
N ASP A 193 3.82 -13.78 2.20
CA ASP A 193 3.30 -15.04 2.71
C ASP A 193 4.38 -16.12 2.85
N ARG A 194 5.54 -15.92 2.22
CA ARG A 194 6.62 -16.90 2.14
C ARG A 194 7.74 -16.56 3.11
N GLU A 195 8.05 -17.53 3.97
CA GLU A 195 9.15 -17.43 4.94
C GLU A 195 10.48 -16.99 4.30
N ILE A 196 10.81 -17.52 3.13
CA ILE A 196 12.07 -17.21 2.42
C ILE A 196 12.22 -15.71 2.09
N ASN A 197 11.11 -14.98 1.96
CA ASN A 197 11.10 -13.54 1.71
C ASN A 197 11.17 -12.72 3.00
N ILE A 198 10.93 -13.34 4.15
CA ILE A 198 10.94 -12.69 5.47
C ILE A 198 12.29 -12.86 6.16
N LEU A 199 12.87 -14.07 6.12
CA LEU A 199 14.12 -14.39 6.82
C LEU A 199 15.30 -13.44 6.53
N PRO A 200 15.54 -12.96 5.29
CA PRO A 200 16.65 -12.06 4.98
C PRO A 200 16.63 -10.74 5.76
N PHE A 201 15.48 -10.35 6.31
CA PHE A 201 15.34 -9.11 7.09
C PHE A 201 15.92 -9.19 8.50
N ARG A 202 16.24 -10.38 9.04
CA ARG A 202 16.68 -10.55 10.45
C ARG A 202 17.95 -9.76 10.80
N HIS A 203 18.76 -9.40 9.81
CA HIS A 203 20.00 -8.64 9.99
C HIS A 203 19.89 -7.20 9.51
N LEU A 204 18.69 -6.75 9.16
CA LEU A 204 18.39 -5.40 8.72
C LEU A 204 17.66 -4.64 9.84
N HIS A 205 17.65 -3.31 9.73
CA HIS A 205 16.91 -2.44 10.66
C HIS A 205 15.44 -2.25 10.27
N TYR A 206 14.96 -2.99 9.26
CA TYR A 206 13.57 -3.02 8.81
C TYR A 206 12.74 -4.03 9.61
N ASN A 207 11.41 -3.90 9.54
CA ASN A 207 10.47 -4.89 10.06
C ASN A 207 9.93 -5.75 8.92
N ALA A 208 9.73 -7.05 9.17
CA ALA A 208 9.18 -7.97 8.18
C ALA A 208 8.34 -9.08 8.82
N HIS A 209 7.14 -9.29 8.32
CA HIS A 209 6.21 -10.25 8.92
C HIS A 209 5.67 -11.18 7.85
N GLN A 210 5.79 -12.48 8.12
CA GLN A 210 5.07 -13.48 7.35
C GLN A 210 3.57 -13.31 7.60
N VAL A 211 2.78 -13.32 6.55
CA VAL A 211 1.32 -13.19 6.59
C VAL A 211 0.65 -14.36 5.89
N SER A 212 -0.69 -14.39 5.85
CA SER A 212 -1.43 -15.53 5.30
C SER A 212 -1.14 -16.80 6.10
N CYS A 213 -1.10 -16.67 7.44
CA CYS A 213 -0.67 -17.72 8.36
C CYS A 213 -1.76 -18.77 8.63
N GLY A 214 -3.04 -18.41 8.49
CA GLY A 214 -4.15 -19.28 8.91
C GLY A 214 -4.28 -20.57 8.09
N HIS A 215 -4.30 -20.45 6.76
CA HIS A 215 -4.33 -21.60 5.85
C HIS A 215 -3.15 -21.50 4.89
N ARG A 216 -2.52 -22.64 4.61
CA ARG A 216 -1.34 -22.75 3.75
C ARG A 216 -1.62 -23.63 2.52
N ASP A 217 -0.88 -23.39 1.44
CA ASP A 217 -0.95 -24.07 0.15
C ASP A 217 0.43 -24.66 -0.20
N LEU A 218 0.51 -25.45 -1.27
CA LEU A 218 1.77 -25.96 -1.84
C LEU A 218 2.74 -26.58 -0.81
N GLY A 219 2.20 -27.49 0.02
CA GLY A 219 2.99 -28.18 1.05
C GLY A 219 3.36 -27.31 2.25
N GLY A 220 2.68 -26.17 2.46
CA GLY A 220 2.85 -25.30 3.62
C GLY A 220 3.68 -24.04 3.35
N GLY A 221 4.50 -24.06 2.29
CA GLY A 221 5.45 -22.99 1.98
C GLY A 221 4.83 -21.68 1.46
N VAL A 222 3.56 -21.71 1.08
CA VAL A 222 2.83 -20.58 0.48
C VAL A 222 1.51 -20.36 1.23
N GLY A 223 1.06 -19.12 1.35
CA GLY A 223 -0.21 -18.77 1.92
C GLY A 223 -1.40 -19.21 1.06
N LEU A 224 -2.52 -19.53 1.69
CA LEU A 224 -3.75 -19.83 0.96
C LEU A 224 -4.58 -18.56 0.73
N CYS A 225 -4.89 -17.82 1.79
CA CYS A 225 -5.95 -16.80 1.75
C CYS A 225 -5.47 -15.38 1.49
N GLY A 226 -4.17 -15.12 1.53
CA GLY A 226 -3.71 -13.74 1.59
C GLY A 226 -3.72 -13.21 3.02
N ALA A 227 -3.16 -12.01 3.17
CA ALA A 227 -3.07 -11.34 4.45
C ALA A 227 -4.45 -10.97 5.00
N THR A 228 -4.60 -11.13 6.30
CA THR A 228 -5.73 -10.68 7.10
C THR A 228 -5.44 -9.32 7.72
N LEU A 229 -6.49 -8.57 8.07
CA LEU A 229 -6.32 -7.27 8.74
C LEU A 229 -5.55 -7.38 10.06
N SER A 230 -5.71 -8.50 10.78
CA SER A 230 -5.02 -8.75 12.05
C SER A 230 -3.54 -9.05 11.90
N GLU A 231 -3.05 -9.36 10.70
CA GLU A 231 -1.63 -9.62 10.43
C GLU A 231 -0.87 -8.34 10.08
N ILE A 232 -1.56 -7.30 9.59
CA ILE A 232 -0.96 -6.00 9.25
C ILE A 232 -0.84 -5.15 10.51
N ARG A 233 0.23 -5.39 11.29
CA ARG A 233 0.50 -4.74 12.57
C ARG A 233 1.68 -3.78 12.48
N ASN A 234 1.57 -2.64 13.16
CA ASN A 234 2.72 -1.80 13.45
C ASN A 234 3.49 -2.44 14.62
N ARG A 235 4.36 -3.40 14.28
CA ARG A 235 5.18 -4.15 15.24
C ARG A 235 6.62 -4.14 14.75
N GLY A 236 7.55 -3.91 15.67
CA GLY A 236 8.98 -4.01 15.40
C GLY A 236 9.47 -5.45 15.23
N GLY A 237 10.50 -5.63 14.40
CA GLY A 237 11.25 -6.87 14.24
C GLY A 237 10.77 -7.76 13.09
N VAL A 238 11.27 -8.99 13.09
CA VAL A 238 10.97 -10.01 12.08
C VAL A 238 10.16 -11.14 12.72
N SER A 239 9.08 -11.59 12.09
CA SER A 239 8.29 -12.72 12.60
C SER A 239 7.75 -13.64 11.52
N LEU A 240 7.83 -14.94 11.78
CA LEU A 240 7.20 -15.98 10.96
C LEU A 240 5.86 -16.43 11.54
N CYS A 241 5.04 -17.09 10.73
CA CYS A 241 3.73 -17.59 11.14
C CYS A 241 3.80 -18.64 12.27
N GLU A 242 4.85 -19.48 12.24
CA GLU A 242 5.04 -20.58 13.19
C GLU A 242 5.87 -20.18 14.43
N GLU A 243 6.42 -18.96 14.44
CA GLU A 243 7.09 -18.42 15.62
C GLU A 243 6.04 -17.90 16.60
N THR A 244 5.59 -18.76 17.53
CA THR A 244 4.86 -18.31 18.72
C THR A 244 5.66 -17.21 19.43
N PRO A 245 5.03 -16.13 19.91
CA PRO A 245 5.75 -15.08 20.63
C PRO A 245 6.44 -15.71 21.84
N HIS A 246 7.77 -15.72 21.83
CA HIS A 246 8.54 -15.93 23.05
C HIS A 246 8.13 -14.82 24.02
N ILE A 247 7.27 -15.15 24.98
CA ILE A 247 7.10 -14.36 26.18
C ILE A 247 8.45 -14.44 26.90
N VAL A 248 9.19 -13.34 26.87
CA VAL A 248 10.33 -13.10 27.76
C VAL A 248 9.80 -12.40 29.00
#